data_AF-A0A2S6N884-F1
#
_entry.id   AF-A0A2S6N884-F1
#
_cell.length_a   1.000
_cell.length_b   1.000
_cell.length_c   1.000
_cell.angle_alpha   90.00
_cell.angle_beta   90.00
_cell.angle_gamma   90.00
#
_symmetry.space_group_name_H-M   'P 1'
#
loop_
_entity.id
_entity.type
_entity.pdbx_description
1 polymer ?
#
loop_
_entity_poly.entity_id
_entity_poly.type
_entity_poly.pdbx_seq_one_letter_code
_entity_poly.pdbx_strand_id
1 'polypeptide(L)'
;MTLPAVSPLLNGLFDIARAKYRAENEAWVKLSYSLSGQFNLVNAVTSIQSEGDLDILLRCLEDEFKTNNGASGMEFSVHYQLLFSETWIVGCYEILRAFQQRDRDAVNSHRPTSGISELDSFKSIFTDFELLRMPIAKFEIAKDKRLEQPLPMRRVGDDEANPIEFYDPKDPSRFHLMPKGVSRRGSAQWLALDVQNSRQYWVERRDLADRLLSLLK
;
A
#
# COMPACT_ATOMS: atom_id res chain seq x y z
N MET A 1 -2.88 -4.69 40.54
CA MET A 1 -1.96 -4.20 39.50
C MET A 1 -2.72 -3.22 38.64
N THR A 2 -2.19 -2.02 38.41
CA THR A 2 -2.74 -1.09 37.41
C THR A 2 -2.28 -1.53 36.03
N LEU A 3 -3.21 -1.60 35.07
CA LEU A 3 -2.86 -1.87 33.68
C LEU A 3 -1.99 -0.71 33.14
N PRO A 4 -1.00 -0.99 32.27
CA PRO A 4 -0.21 0.06 31.65
C PRO A 4 -1.10 0.98 30.79
N ALA A 5 -0.76 2.27 30.74
CA ALA A 5 -1.39 3.20 29.81
C ALA A 5 -1.04 2.82 28.37
N VAL A 6 -1.97 3.04 27.44
CA VAL A 6 -1.80 2.67 26.03
C VAL A 6 -0.75 3.53 25.32
N SER A 7 -0.71 4.84 25.57
CA SER A 7 0.22 5.74 24.85
C SER A 7 1.70 5.41 25.05
N PRO A 8 2.18 5.10 26.27
CA PRO A 8 3.55 4.62 26.46
C PRO A 8 3.86 3.31 25.73
N LEU A 9 2.89 2.38 25.64
CA LEU A 9 3.05 1.15 24.87
C LEU A 9 3.18 1.47 23.38
N LEU A 10 2.32 2.35 22.85
CA LEU A 10 2.36 2.78 21.46
C LEU A 10 3.72 3.42 21.12
N ASN A 11 4.19 4.34 21.96
CA ASN A 11 5.50 4.97 21.78
C ASN A 11 6.62 3.93 21.82
N GLY A 12 6.57 3.00 22.79
CA GLY A 12 7.53 1.91 22.89
C GLY A 12 7.60 1.04 21.64
N LEU A 13 6.46 0.74 21.01
CA LEU A 13 6.41 -0.02 19.76
C LEU A 13 7.18 0.69 18.63
N PHE A 14 6.91 1.98 18.42
CA PHE A 14 7.60 2.75 17.37
C PHE A 14 9.07 2.99 17.70
N ASP A 15 9.44 3.19 18.96
CA ASP A 15 10.84 3.34 19.37
C ASP A 15 11.63 2.05 19.12
N ILE A 16 11.05 0.88 19.43
CA ILE A 16 11.64 -0.43 19.10
C ILE A 16 11.78 -0.59 17.58
N ALA A 17 10.74 -0.24 16.82
CA ALA A 17 10.77 -0.35 15.37
C ALA A 17 11.86 0.54 14.74
N ARG A 18 11.99 1.81 15.18
CA ARG A 18 13.05 2.72 14.73
C ARG A 18 14.44 2.23 15.10
N ALA A 19 14.60 1.60 16.26
CA ALA A 19 15.88 1.02 16.66
C ALA A 19 16.25 -0.20 15.79
N LYS A 20 15.29 -1.08 15.50
CA LYS A 20 15.50 -2.30 14.69
C LYS A 20 15.72 -1.98 13.20
N TYR A 21 14.94 -1.05 12.66
CA TYR A 21 14.92 -0.67 11.24
C TYR A 21 15.49 0.74 11.02
N ARG A 22 16.65 1.01 11.62
CA ARG A 22 17.27 2.34 11.59
C ARG A 22 17.59 2.82 10.17
N ALA A 23 18.10 1.93 9.31
CA ALA A 23 18.48 2.30 7.96
C ALA A 23 17.26 2.69 7.10
N GLU A 24 16.17 1.95 7.23
CA GLU A 24 14.90 2.22 6.55
C GLU A 24 14.25 3.49 7.08
N ASN A 25 14.27 3.72 8.40
CA ASN A 25 13.82 4.98 8.99
C ASN A 25 14.60 6.18 8.42
N GLU A 26 15.94 6.11 8.41
CA GLU A 26 16.78 7.15 7.79
C GLU A 26 16.48 7.34 6.30
N ALA A 27 16.16 6.25 5.57
CA ALA A 27 15.75 6.33 4.17
C ALA A 27 14.39 7.01 3.98
N TRP A 28 13.40 6.74 4.83
CA TRP A 28 12.10 7.43 4.83
C TRP A 28 12.25 8.92 5.13
N VAL A 29 13.09 9.28 6.10
CA VAL A 29 13.40 10.68 6.40
C VAL A 29 14.02 11.36 5.17
N LYS A 30 15.00 10.75 4.51
CA LYS A 30 15.61 11.29 3.29
C LYS A 30 14.61 11.41 2.14
N LEU A 31 13.77 10.40 1.94
CA LEU A 31 12.71 10.40 0.93
C LEU A 31 11.73 11.55 1.19
N SER A 32 11.35 11.78 2.45
CA SER A 32 10.42 12.85 2.83
C SER A 32 10.93 14.23 2.43
N TYR A 33 12.19 14.55 2.73
CA TYR A 33 12.79 15.83 2.35
C TYR A 33 12.96 15.96 0.84
N SER A 34 13.35 14.88 0.17
CA SER A 34 13.58 14.88 -1.28
C SER A 34 12.28 15.12 -2.05
N LEU A 35 11.21 14.39 -1.71
CA LEU A 35 9.90 14.56 -2.35
C LEU A 35 9.29 15.92 -2.00
N SER A 36 9.24 16.30 -0.72
CA SER A 36 8.61 17.56 -0.33
C SER A 36 9.34 18.80 -0.84
N GLY A 37 10.68 18.76 -0.92
CA GLY A 37 11.50 19.85 -1.41
C GLY A 37 11.24 20.17 -2.89
N GLN A 38 11.08 19.14 -3.73
CA GLN A 38 10.84 19.32 -5.16
C GLN A 38 9.47 19.91 -5.49
N PHE A 39 8.47 19.65 -4.64
CA PHE A 39 7.09 20.09 -4.87
C PHE A 39 6.67 21.31 -4.05
N ASN A 40 7.59 21.92 -3.29
CA ASN A 40 7.30 22.92 -2.26
C ASN A 40 6.10 22.50 -1.38
N LEU A 41 6.08 21.22 -0.97
CA LEU A 41 5.04 20.65 -0.11
C LEU A 41 5.63 20.31 1.26
N VAL A 42 6.03 21.34 1.99
CA VAL A 42 6.68 21.19 3.30
C VAL A 42 5.80 20.35 4.25
N ASN A 43 4.48 20.50 4.19
CA ASN A 43 3.56 19.73 5.02
C ASN A 43 3.50 18.23 4.68
N ALA A 44 3.95 17.79 3.50
CA ALA A 44 4.02 16.36 3.18
C ALA A 44 5.18 15.65 3.89
N VAL A 45 6.18 16.40 4.42
CA VAL A 45 7.31 15.80 5.14
C VAL A 45 6.81 14.95 6.30
N THR A 46 5.92 15.51 7.12
CA THR A 46 5.36 14.82 8.27
C THR A 46 4.51 13.61 7.88
N SER A 47 3.71 13.73 6.81
CA SER A 47 2.91 12.61 6.31
C SER A 47 3.78 11.46 5.81
N ILE A 48 4.83 11.75 5.03
CA ILE A 48 5.75 10.71 4.53
C ILE A 48 6.50 10.04 5.70
N GLN A 49 6.92 10.81 6.70
CA GLN A 49 7.58 10.24 7.88
C GLN A 49 6.63 9.40 8.72
N SER A 50 5.34 9.77 8.83
CA SER A 50 4.33 8.92 9.49
C SER A 50 4.11 7.60 8.74
N GLU A 51 4.07 7.61 7.41
CA GLU A 51 4.04 6.38 6.62
C GLU A 51 5.33 5.56 6.77
N GLY A 52 6.47 6.23 6.96
CA GLY A 52 7.75 5.59 7.26
C GLY A 52 7.78 4.91 8.63
N ASP A 53 7.26 5.56 9.67
CA ASP A 53 7.07 4.98 11.01
C ASP A 53 6.14 3.75 10.94
N LEU A 54 5.07 3.81 10.15
CA LEU A 54 4.16 2.68 9.95
C LEU A 54 4.83 1.53 9.16
N ASP A 55 5.63 1.83 8.13
CA ASP A 55 6.42 0.83 7.39
C ASP A 55 7.35 0.04 8.32
N ILE A 56 8.15 0.72 9.14
CA ILE A 56 9.13 0.04 10.01
C ILE A 56 8.44 -0.77 11.11
N LEU A 57 7.28 -0.33 11.61
CA LEU A 57 6.46 -1.12 12.53
C LEU A 57 5.93 -2.38 11.83
N LEU A 58 5.39 -2.24 10.61
CA LEU A 58 4.93 -3.37 9.81
C LEU A 58 6.05 -4.37 9.56
N ARG A 59 7.26 -3.92 9.19
CA ARG A 59 8.42 -4.81 9.02
C ARG A 59 8.75 -5.62 10.28
N CYS A 60 8.54 -5.05 11.48
CA CYS A 60 8.70 -5.80 12.74
C CYS A 60 7.67 -6.93 12.85
N LEU A 61 6.38 -6.61 12.63
CA LEU A 61 5.28 -7.58 12.68
C LEU A 61 5.48 -8.70 11.65
N GLU A 62 5.91 -8.35 10.43
CA GLU A 62 6.19 -9.29 9.35
C GLU A 62 7.30 -10.30 9.71
N ASP A 63 8.39 -9.84 10.35
CA ASP A 63 9.46 -10.74 10.81
C ASP A 63 9.01 -11.63 11.98
N GLU A 64 8.19 -11.10 12.88
CA GLU A 64 7.67 -11.82 14.05
C GLU A 64 6.72 -12.93 13.62
N PHE A 65 5.88 -12.67 12.61
CA PHE A 65 5.02 -13.68 12.01
C PHE A 65 5.82 -14.90 11.53
N LYS A 66 6.95 -14.66 10.85
CA LYS A 66 7.83 -15.75 10.38
C LYS A 66 8.44 -16.54 11.54
N THR A 67 8.76 -15.87 12.64
CA THR A 67 9.46 -16.47 13.78
C THR A 67 8.52 -17.26 14.68
N ASN A 68 7.25 -16.88 14.77
CA ASN A 68 6.35 -17.35 15.81
C ASN A 68 5.24 -18.31 15.34
N ASN A 69 5.16 -18.70 14.06
CA ASN A 69 4.16 -19.63 13.50
C ASN A 69 3.81 -20.78 14.47
N GLY A 70 2.67 -20.68 15.17
CA GLY A 70 2.19 -21.62 16.20
C GLY A 70 2.01 -21.09 17.64
N ALA A 71 2.47 -19.87 17.97
CA ALA A 71 2.33 -19.31 19.33
C ALA A 71 0.93 -18.72 19.62
N SER A 72 0.39 -18.96 20.83
CA SER A 72 -0.89 -18.38 21.29
C SER A 72 -0.80 -16.85 21.40
N GLY A 73 -1.73 -16.12 20.78
CA GLY A 73 -1.77 -14.65 20.75
C GLY A 73 -1.53 -14.02 19.37
N MET A 74 -1.17 -14.82 18.36
CA MET A 74 -0.91 -14.33 16.99
C MET A 74 -2.17 -13.95 16.21
N GLU A 75 -3.34 -14.44 16.62
CA GLU A 75 -4.60 -14.30 15.86
C GLU A 75 -4.95 -12.83 15.59
N PHE A 76 -4.75 -11.94 16.57
CA PHE A 76 -4.96 -10.50 16.38
C PHE A 76 -3.75 -9.79 15.74
N SER A 77 -2.53 -10.31 15.89
CA SER A 77 -1.34 -9.66 15.31
C SER A 77 -1.38 -9.63 13.77
N VAL A 78 -1.83 -10.72 13.14
CA VAL A 78 -2.02 -10.79 11.68
C VAL A 78 -3.14 -9.86 11.23
N HIS A 79 -4.23 -9.79 12.01
CA HIS A 79 -5.32 -8.87 11.74
C HIS A 79 -4.84 -7.40 11.76
N TYR A 80 -4.10 -6.99 12.79
CA TYR A 80 -3.54 -5.64 12.86
C TYR A 80 -2.49 -5.38 11.78
N GLN A 81 -1.66 -6.37 11.45
CA GLN A 81 -0.71 -6.24 10.35
C GLN A 81 -1.43 -5.97 9.02
N LEU A 82 -2.50 -6.69 8.71
CA LEU A 82 -3.30 -6.45 7.51
C LEU A 82 -3.98 -5.08 7.55
N LEU A 83 -4.60 -4.70 8.67
CA LEU A 83 -5.24 -3.40 8.85
C LEU A 83 -4.26 -2.24 8.64
N PHE A 84 -3.09 -2.31 9.27
CA PHE A 84 -2.05 -1.31 9.14
C PHE A 84 -1.45 -1.30 7.73
N SER A 85 -1.33 -2.46 7.08
CA SER A 85 -0.86 -2.52 5.70
C SER A 85 -1.85 -1.88 4.73
N GLU A 86 -3.15 -2.11 4.89
CA GLU A 86 -4.20 -1.45 4.09
C GLU A 86 -4.19 0.08 4.32
N THR A 87 -4.07 0.50 5.58
CA THR A 87 -3.91 1.92 5.94
C THR A 87 -2.70 2.55 5.25
N TRP A 88 -1.55 1.88 5.30
CA TRP A 88 -0.31 2.33 4.66
C TRP A 88 -0.43 2.41 3.13
N ILE A 89 -1.08 1.43 2.50
CA ILE A 89 -1.34 1.45 1.04
C ILE A 89 -2.15 2.68 0.65
N VAL A 90 -3.23 2.98 1.39
CA VAL A 90 -4.07 4.16 1.12
C VAL A 90 -3.29 5.46 1.36
N GLY A 91 -2.55 5.55 2.48
CA GLY A 91 -1.76 6.73 2.83
C GLY A 91 -0.69 7.05 1.78
N CYS A 92 0.13 6.06 1.42
CA CYS A 92 1.14 6.20 0.38
C CYS A 92 0.53 6.52 -0.99
N TYR A 93 -0.58 5.88 -1.39
CA TYR A 93 -1.26 6.21 -2.65
C TYR A 93 -1.66 7.69 -2.71
N GLU A 94 -2.29 8.23 -1.66
CA GLU A 94 -2.75 9.63 -1.67
C GLU A 94 -1.57 10.62 -1.69
N ILE A 95 -0.45 10.31 -1.03
CA ILE A 95 0.79 11.09 -1.11
C ILE A 95 1.32 11.10 -2.55
N LEU A 96 1.49 9.93 -3.18
CA LEU A 96 2.01 9.83 -4.55
C LEU A 96 1.05 10.48 -5.55
N ARG A 97 -0.26 10.35 -5.34
CA ARG A 97 -1.29 10.99 -6.17
C ARG A 97 -1.20 12.51 -6.09
N ALA A 98 -0.98 13.06 -4.90
CA ALA A 98 -0.78 14.50 -4.71
C ALA A 98 0.45 15.00 -5.47
N PHE A 99 1.56 14.24 -5.46
CA PHE A 99 2.75 14.57 -6.24
C PHE A 99 2.50 14.52 -7.75
N GLN A 100 1.91 13.44 -8.25
CA GLN A 100 1.55 13.34 -9.68
C GLN A 100 0.60 14.48 -10.10
N GLN A 101 -0.37 14.84 -9.26
CA GLN A 101 -1.28 15.94 -9.54
C GLN A 101 -0.52 17.27 -9.67
N ARG A 102 0.43 17.55 -8.78
CA ARG A 102 1.22 18.78 -8.85
C ARG A 102 2.10 18.88 -10.08
N ASP A 103 2.71 17.76 -10.50
CA ASP A 103 3.46 17.74 -11.76
C ASP A 103 2.53 18.05 -12.95
N ARG A 104 1.33 17.44 -12.99
CA ARG A 104 0.33 17.77 -14.04
C ARG A 104 -0.07 19.23 -14.02
N ASP A 105 -0.31 19.79 -12.83
CA ASP A 105 -0.70 21.20 -12.68
C ASP A 105 0.44 22.15 -13.10
N ALA A 106 1.69 21.78 -12.82
CA ALA A 106 2.88 22.51 -13.28
C ALA A 106 2.98 22.50 -14.81
N VAL A 107 2.80 21.33 -15.45
CA VAL A 107 2.75 21.22 -16.93
C VAL A 107 1.67 22.13 -17.51
N ASN A 108 0.44 22.03 -17.00
CA ASN A 108 -0.69 22.86 -17.46
C ASN A 108 -0.43 24.37 -17.28
N SER A 109 0.34 24.72 -16.25
CA SER A 109 0.70 26.11 -15.92
C SER A 109 2.02 26.56 -16.56
N HIS A 110 2.64 25.76 -17.43
CA HIS A 110 3.94 26.04 -18.05
C HIS A 110 5.06 26.32 -17.01
N ARG A 111 5.03 25.59 -15.90
CA ARG A 111 6.05 25.65 -14.82
C ARG A 111 6.91 24.38 -14.83
N PRO A 112 8.14 24.44 -14.28
CA PRO A 112 8.97 23.25 -14.11
C PRO A 112 8.26 22.18 -13.26
N THR A 113 8.35 20.92 -13.69
CA THR A 113 7.92 19.75 -12.92
C THR A 113 9.04 19.29 -11.99
N SER A 114 8.73 18.41 -11.03
CA SER A 114 9.73 17.70 -10.24
C SER A 114 10.54 16.68 -11.07
N GLY A 115 9.97 16.22 -12.20
CA GLY A 115 10.47 15.09 -12.99
C GLY A 115 10.23 13.71 -12.34
N ILE A 116 9.82 13.63 -11.07
CA ILE A 116 9.66 12.35 -10.38
C ILE A 116 8.52 11.53 -10.96
N SER A 117 7.38 12.14 -11.27
CA SER A 117 6.24 11.38 -11.81
C SER A 117 6.47 10.84 -13.22
N GLU A 118 7.52 11.29 -13.89
CA GLU A 118 7.92 10.84 -15.23
C GLU A 118 8.80 9.59 -15.17
N LEU A 119 9.42 9.28 -14.03
CA LEU A 119 10.24 8.10 -13.83
C LEU A 119 9.41 6.82 -14.02
N ASP A 120 9.96 5.85 -14.74
CA ASP A 120 9.28 4.55 -14.96
C ASP A 120 9.10 3.79 -13.64
N SER A 121 10.06 3.92 -12.72
CA SER A 121 9.95 3.39 -11.36
C SER A 121 8.76 3.99 -10.61
N PHE A 122 8.58 5.32 -10.67
CA PHE A 122 7.41 5.98 -10.07
C PHE A 122 6.11 5.48 -10.69
N LYS A 123 6.02 5.46 -12.03
CA LYS A 123 4.81 5.01 -12.74
C LYS A 123 4.44 3.57 -12.38
N SER A 124 5.43 2.68 -12.32
CA SER A 124 5.24 1.29 -11.91
C SER A 124 4.73 1.19 -10.48
N ILE A 125 5.39 1.85 -9.53
CA ILE A 125 4.98 1.85 -8.11
C ILE A 125 3.57 2.44 -7.94
N PHE A 126 3.33 3.61 -8.56
CA PHE A 126 2.03 4.30 -8.49
C PHE A 126 0.90 3.46 -9.06
N THR A 127 1.16 2.74 -10.16
CA THR A 127 0.19 1.81 -10.75
C THR A 127 -0.18 0.71 -9.76
N ASP A 128 0.79 0.10 -9.10
CA ASP A 128 0.50 -0.95 -8.10
C ASP A 128 -0.33 -0.39 -6.94
N PHE A 129 0.01 0.80 -6.42
CA PHE A 129 -0.80 1.45 -5.39
C PHE A 129 -2.23 1.76 -5.86
N GLU A 130 -2.41 2.22 -7.10
CA GLU A 130 -3.73 2.50 -7.69
C GLU A 130 -4.59 1.21 -7.79
N LEU A 131 -3.97 0.11 -8.25
CA LEU A 131 -4.62 -1.19 -8.36
C LEU A 131 -5.06 -1.73 -7.00
N LEU A 132 -4.28 -1.49 -5.95
CA LEU A 132 -4.60 -1.95 -4.59
C LEU A 132 -5.61 -1.04 -3.87
N ARG A 133 -5.46 0.28 -4.00
CA ARG A 133 -6.28 1.26 -3.27
C ARG A 133 -7.77 1.16 -3.62
N MET A 134 -8.10 0.89 -4.88
CA MET A 134 -9.50 0.84 -5.33
C MET A 134 -10.30 -0.30 -4.67
N PRO A 135 -9.83 -1.56 -4.69
CA PRO A 135 -10.49 -2.64 -3.95
C PRO A 135 -10.48 -2.42 -2.44
N ILE A 136 -9.39 -1.89 -1.87
CA ILE A 136 -9.28 -1.66 -0.42
C ILE A 136 -10.28 -0.59 0.06
N ALA A 137 -10.35 0.55 -0.62
CA ALA A 137 -11.11 1.71 -0.14
C ALA A 137 -12.54 1.78 -0.68
N LYS A 138 -12.82 1.15 -1.83
CA LYS A 138 -14.12 1.25 -2.52
C LYS A 138 -14.76 -0.10 -2.82
N PHE A 139 -14.07 -1.23 -2.59
CA PHE A 139 -14.52 -2.55 -3.03
C PHE A 139 -14.82 -2.61 -4.52
N GLU A 140 -14.04 -1.90 -5.34
CA GLU A 140 -14.21 -1.85 -6.80
C GLU A 140 -12.89 -2.16 -7.50
N ILE A 141 -12.96 -2.65 -8.74
CA ILE A 141 -11.77 -2.87 -9.57
C ILE A 141 -11.21 -1.51 -10.01
N ALA A 142 -9.89 -1.35 -9.94
CA ALA A 142 -9.24 -0.14 -10.44
C ALA A 142 -9.48 0.05 -11.94
N LYS A 143 -9.86 1.26 -12.36
CA LYS A 143 -10.17 1.62 -13.75
C LYS A 143 -11.24 0.72 -14.39
N ASP A 144 -12.21 0.24 -13.61
CA ASP A 144 -13.35 -0.57 -14.07
C ASP A 144 -14.11 0.03 -15.27
N LYS A 145 -14.15 1.36 -15.40
CA LYS A 145 -14.73 2.07 -16.57
C LYS A 145 -14.13 1.67 -17.92
N ARG A 146 -12.98 1.01 -17.95
CA ARG A 146 -12.33 0.51 -19.17
C ARG A 146 -12.81 -0.88 -19.57
N LEU A 147 -13.58 -1.57 -18.73
CA LEU A 147 -14.20 -2.84 -19.08
C LEU A 147 -15.34 -2.58 -20.06
N GLU A 148 -15.21 -3.11 -21.28
CA GLU A 148 -16.26 -3.04 -22.30
C GLU A 148 -17.38 -4.05 -22.06
N GLN A 149 -17.05 -5.15 -21.38
CA GLN A 149 -17.96 -6.24 -21.04
C GLN A 149 -17.82 -6.60 -19.56
N PRO A 150 -18.89 -7.13 -18.91
CA PRO A 150 -18.81 -7.65 -17.56
C PRO A 150 -17.69 -8.68 -17.43
N LEU A 151 -16.90 -8.57 -16.37
CA LEU A 151 -15.76 -9.45 -16.12
C LEU A 151 -16.25 -10.71 -15.39
N PRO A 152 -16.02 -11.93 -15.92
CA PRO A 152 -16.31 -13.16 -15.20
C PRO A 152 -15.39 -13.32 -13.99
N MET A 153 -15.98 -13.60 -12.84
CA MET A 153 -15.31 -13.72 -11.55
C MET A 153 -15.68 -15.06 -10.90
N ARG A 154 -14.73 -15.61 -10.15
CA ARG A 154 -14.94 -16.75 -9.26
C ARG A 154 -14.31 -16.46 -7.92
N ARG A 155 -14.88 -17.01 -6.85
CA ARG A 155 -14.25 -16.88 -5.53
C ARG A 155 -13.07 -17.83 -5.47
N VAL A 156 -12.06 -17.43 -4.70
CA VAL A 156 -10.90 -18.29 -4.49
C VAL A 156 -11.33 -19.52 -3.70
N GLY A 157 -11.11 -20.69 -4.27
CA GLY A 157 -11.52 -21.98 -3.69
C GLY A 157 -12.80 -22.56 -4.29
N ASP A 158 -13.52 -21.81 -5.13
CA ASP A 158 -14.64 -22.35 -5.89
C ASP A 158 -14.14 -23.38 -6.91
N ASP A 159 -14.90 -24.48 -7.06
CA ASP A 159 -14.69 -25.46 -8.11
C ASP A 159 -15.40 -25.07 -9.42
N GLU A 160 -15.24 -25.89 -10.46
CA GLU A 160 -15.89 -25.69 -11.76
C GLU A 160 -17.41 -25.78 -11.73
N ALA A 161 -18.01 -26.36 -10.68
CA ALA A 161 -19.45 -26.52 -10.54
C ALA A 161 -20.14 -25.27 -9.96
N ASN A 162 -19.38 -24.38 -9.30
CA ASN A 162 -19.90 -23.12 -8.80
C ASN A 162 -20.22 -22.15 -9.96
N PRO A 163 -21.34 -21.42 -9.87
CA PRO A 163 -21.72 -20.46 -10.92
C PRO A 163 -20.70 -19.33 -11.00
N ILE A 164 -20.39 -18.91 -12.23
CA ILE A 164 -19.57 -17.73 -12.49
C ILE A 164 -20.39 -16.48 -12.13
N GLU A 165 -19.84 -15.65 -11.25
CA GLU A 165 -20.37 -14.32 -10.97
C GLU A 165 -19.78 -13.32 -11.97
N PHE A 166 -20.49 -12.23 -12.26
CA PHE A 166 -20.01 -11.21 -13.20
C PHE A 166 -19.88 -9.87 -12.51
N TYR A 167 -18.72 -9.24 -12.67
CA TYR A 167 -18.50 -7.85 -12.27
C TYR A 167 -18.85 -6.93 -13.44
N ASP A 168 -19.92 -6.15 -13.34
CA ASP A 168 -20.30 -5.13 -14.32
C ASP A 168 -20.08 -3.72 -13.73
N PRO A 169 -19.24 -2.85 -14.33
CA PRO A 169 -19.06 -1.46 -13.90
C PRO A 169 -20.36 -0.64 -13.82
N LYS A 170 -21.40 -1.04 -14.57
CA LYS A 170 -22.70 -0.37 -14.61
C LYS A 170 -23.67 -0.86 -13.54
N ASP A 171 -23.37 -1.98 -12.89
CA ASP A 171 -24.19 -2.50 -11.80
C ASP A 171 -23.92 -1.70 -10.51
N PRO A 172 -24.94 -1.05 -9.91
CA PRO A 172 -24.77 -0.32 -8.66
C PRO A 172 -24.45 -1.22 -7.46
N SER A 173 -24.72 -2.54 -7.56
CA SER A 173 -24.41 -3.53 -6.53
C SER A 173 -23.05 -4.20 -6.71
N ARG A 174 -22.28 -3.82 -7.74
CA ARG A 174 -20.97 -4.40 -8.02
C ARG A 174 -20.03 -4.25 -6.83
N PHE A 175 -19.26 -5.29 -6.55
CA PHE A 175 -18.16 -5.23 -5.62
C PHE A 175 -17.05 -6.19 -6.04
N HIS A 176 -15.84 -5.91 -5.59
CA HIS A 176 -14.68 -6.76 -5.77
C HIS A 176 -13.93 -6.88 -4.46
N LEU A 177 -13.88 -8.11 -3.94
CA LEU A 177 -13.02 -8.48 -2.83
C LEU A 177 -11.75 -9.10 -3.40
N MET A 178 -10.67 -8.34 -3.33
CA MET A 178 -9.37 -8.78 -3.80
C MET A 178 -8.86 -9.94 -2.94
N PRO A 179 -8.42 -11.06 -3.53
CA PRO A 179 -7.72 -12.10 -2.79
C PRO A 179 -6.52 -11.51 -2.06
N LYS A 180 -6.43 -11.79 -0.76
CA LYS A 180 -5.36 -11.29 0.10
C LYS A 180 -4.84 -12.38 1.02
N GLY A 181 -3.61 -12.23 1.45
CA GLY A 181 -2.98 -13.15 2.37
C GLY A 181 -1.64 -12.65 2.85
N VAL A 182 -0.85 -13.58 3.36
CA VAL A 182 0.51 -13.33 3.84
C VAL A 182 1.50 -14.04 2.92
N SER A 183 2.55 -13.34 2.52
CA SER A 183 3.59 -13.87 1.65
C SER A 183 4.54 -14.80 2.40
N ARG A 184 5.46 -15.45 1.68
CA ARG A 184 6.52 -16.27 2.30
C ARG A 184 7.43 -15.46 3.24
N ARG A 185 7.51 -14.14 3.08
CA ARG A 185 8.27 -13.24 3.95
C ARG A 185 7.50 -12.81 5.19
N GLY A 186 6.24 -13.20 5.33
CA GLY A 186 5.37 -12.71 6.38
C GLY A 186 4.70 -11.37 6.04
N SER A 187 4.87 -10.83 4.83
CA SER A 187 4.29 -9.53 4.43
C SER A 187 2.88 -9.67 3.88
N ALA A 188 2.06 -8.64 4.08
CA ALA A 188 0.74 -8.58 3.45
C ALA A 188 0.88 -8.58 1.92
N GLN A 189 0.05 -9.36 1.24
CA GLN A 189 0.01 -9.39 -0.21
C GLN A 189 -1.41 -9.49 -0.73
N TRP A 190 -1.63 -8.96 -1.93
CA TRP A 190 -2.91 -8.96 -2.60
C TRP A 190 -2.75 -9.33 -4.08
N LEU A 191 -3.74 -10.02 -4.63
CA LEU A 191 -3.79 -10.33 -6.05
C LEU A 191 -4.37 -9.15 -6.82
N ALA A 192 -3.51 -8.24 -7.26
CA ALA A 192 -3.91 -7.07 -8.03
C ALA A 192 -4.45 -7.50 -9.40
N LEU A 193 -5.55 -6.88 -9.82
CA LEU A 193 -6.18 -7.08 -11.12
C LEU A 193 -6.04 -5.81 -11.96
N ASP A 194 -5.22 -5.87 -13.00
CA ASP A 194 -4.99 -4.79 -13.95
C ASP A 194 -5.80 -5.04 -15.23
N VAL A 195 -7.01 -4.52 -15.25
CA VAL A 195 -7.95 -4.65 -16.38
C VAL A 195 -7.45 -3.95 -17.64
N GLN A 196 -6.61 -2.93 -17.51
CA GLN A 196 -6.06 -2.21 -18.66
C GLN A 196 -5.11 -3.11 -19.45
N ASN A 197 -4.30 -3.91 -18.75
CA ASN A 197 -3.31 -4.79 -19.37
C ASN A 197 -3.72 -6.27 -19.36
N SER A 198 -4.96 -6.56 -18.94
CA SER A 198 -5.52 -7.92 -18.83
C SER A 198 -4.60 -8.88 -18.06
N ARG A 199 -4.05 -8.42 -16.94
CA ARG A 199 -3.12 -9.21 -16.11
C ARG A 199 -3.53 -9.22 -14.64
N GLN A 200 -3.16 -10.29 -13.96
CA GLN A 200 -3.26 -10.42 -12.51
C GLN A 200 -1.91 -10.85 -11.93
N TYR A 201 -1.53 -10.29 -10.79
CA TYR A 201 -0.27 -10.61 -10.13
C TYR A 201 -0.32 -10.25 -8.65
N TRP A 202 0.48 -10.96 -7.85
CA TRP A 202 0.61 -10.69 -6.43
C TRP A 202 1.49 -9.45 -6.21
N VAL A 203 0.98 -8.51 -5.42
CA VAL A 203 1.71 -7.34 -4.96
C VAL A 203 1.94 -7.48 -3.46
N GLU A 204 3.21 -7.46 -3.05
CA GLU A 204 3.63 -7.56 -1.66
C GLU A 204 3.89 -6.16 -1.08
N ARG A 205 3.36 -5.89 0.12
CA ARG A 205 3.52 -4.59 0.80
C ARG A 205 4.99 -4.23 1.04
N ARG A 206 5.81 -5.18 1.52
CA ARG A 206 7.23 -4.94 1.79
C ARG A 206 8.03 -4.67 0.52
N ASP A 207 7.74 -5.36 -0.57
CA ASP A 207 8.30 -5.07 -1.89
C ASP A 207 7.98 -3.62 -2.34
N LEU A 208 6.72 -3.19 -2.20
CA LEU A 208 6.33 -1.81 -2.52
C LEU A 208 7.10 -0.77 -1.70
N ALA A 209 7.27 -1.01 -0.40
CA ALA A 209 8.05 -0.12 0.45
C ALA A 209 9.54 -0.10 0.06
N ASP A 210 10.13 -1.26 -0.24
CA ASP A 210 11.53 -1.37 -0.68
C ASP A 210 11.75 -0.62 -2.01
N ARG A 211 10.78 -0.70 -2.93
CA ARG A 211 10.78 0.05 -4.20
C ARG A 211 10.61 1.55 -3.99
N LEU A 212 9.71 1.99 -3.10
CA LEU A 212 9.55 3.41 -2.74
C LEU A 212 10.82 4.00 -2.14
N LEU A 213 11.45 3.30 -1.19
CA LEU A 213 12.71 3.73 -0.58
C LEU A 213 13.88 3.77 -1.57
N SER A 214 13.74 3.12 -2.73
CA SER A 214 14.74 3.10 -3.79
C SER A 214 14.41 4.04 -4.95
N LEU A 215 13.32 4.83 -4.86
CA LEU A 215 12.87 5.73 -5.91
C LEU A 215 13.90 6.82 -6.26
N LEU A 216 14.64 7.30 -5.26
CA LEU A 216 15.57 8.43 -5.36
C LEU A 216 17.01 8.06 -4.94
N LYS A 217 17.36 6.78 -5.01
CA LYS A 217 18.73 6.31 -4.77
C LYS A 217 19.60 6.46 -5.99
#